data_AF-A0A3N6FE29-F1
#
_entry.id   AF-A0A3N6FE29-F1
#
_cell.length_a   1.000
_cell.length_b   1.000
_cell.length_c   1.000
_cell.angle_alpha   90.00
_cell.angle_beta   90.00
_cell.angle_gamma   90.00
#
_symmetry.space_group_name_H-M   'P 1'
#
loop_
_entity.id
_entity.type
_entity.pdbx_description
1 polymer ?
#
loop_
_entity_poly.entity_id
_entity_poly.type
_entity_poly.pdbx_seq_one_letter_code
_entity_poly.pdbx_strand_id
1 'polypeptide(L)'
;MQSTGRSGRRVVFTTLDDGTGLVDLAFFDDSHAACAHTVFHSWLLLVRGVVQRRGPRSLSVVGAAAWNLAELAELRRTGGLDAVADRLAEEPPAEETEPAADGRRIQLPTGYEMNPWSDLQPPGEGVATGRKLWHQSPGSAG
;
A
#
# COMPACT_ATOMS: atom_id res chain seq x y z
N MET A 1 2.98 19.98 27.20
CA MET A 1 3.20 20.57 25.87
C MET A 1 2.74 19.52 24.88
N GLN A 2 1.51 19.62 24.36
CA GLN A 2 0.95 18.63 23.43
C GLN A 2 1.48 18.96 22.02
N SER A 3 2.16 18.02 21.37
CA SER A 3 2.58 18.19 19.97
C SER A 3 1.34 18.09 19.06
N THR A 4 0.93 19.21 18.48
CA THR A 4 -0.05 19.27 17.39
C THR A 4 0.64 18.90 16.08
N GLY A 5 1.12 17.66 15.97
CA GLY A 5 1.57 17.10 14.70
C GLY A 5 0.36 16.74 13.85
N ARG A 6 0.28 17.26 12.62
CA ARG A 6 -0.68 16.76 11.62
C ARG A 6 -0.23 15.34 11.26
N SER A 7 -0.88 14.31 11.81
CA SER A 7 -0.67 12.92 11.37
C SER A 7 -0.91 12.87 9.86
N GLY A 8 0.15 12.69 9.08
CA GLY A 8 0.07 12.71 7.62
C GLY A 8 -0.57 11.41 7.16
N ARG A 9 -1.81 11.47 6.64
CA ARG A 9 -2.43 10.36 5.91
C ARG A 9 -1.47 9.90 4.79
N ARG A 10 -0.99 8.65 4.86
CA ARG A 10 -0.11 8.08 3.83
C ARG A 10 -0.92 7.41 2.74
N VAL A 11 -0.36 7.42 1.54
CA VAL A 11 -0.87 6.68 0.38
C VAL A 11 0.29 5.87 -0.20
N VAL A 12 0.09 4.59 -0.43
CA VAL A 12 1.02 3.73 -1.16
C VAL A 12 0.53 3.64 -2.59
N PHE A 13 1.41 3.97 -3.55
CA PHE A 13 1.17 3.77 -4.97
C PHE A 13 2.00 2.60 -5.47
N THR A 14 1.40 1.72 -6.26
CA THR A 14 2.10 0.67 -6.98
C THR A 14 1.43 0.46 -8.34
N THR A 15 2.17 -0.09 -9.30
CA THR A 15 1.64 -0.44 -10.61
C THR A 15 1.67 -1.95 -10.75
N LEU A 16 0.55 -2.54 -11.17
CA LEU A 16 0.40 -3.98 -11.38
C LEU A 16 0.26 -4.26 -12.88
N ASP A 17 1.03 -5.23 -13.39
CA ASP A 17 0.81 -5.80 -14.72
C ASP A 17 -0.11 -7.02 -14.60
N ASP A 18 -1.26 -6.99 -15.27
CA ASP A 18 -2.24 -8.10 -15.28
C ASP A 18 -2.20 -8.95 -16.56
N GLY A 19 -1.20 -8.72 -17.43
CA GLY A 19 -1.06 -9.35 -18.74
C GLY A 19 -1.87 -8.68 -19.85
N THR A 20 -2.80 -7.78 -19.52
CA THR A 20 -3.55 -6.97 -20.50
C THR A 20 -3.09 -5.51 -20.53
N GLY A 21 -2.38 -5.08 -19.49
CA GLY A 21 -1.72 -3.78 -19.40
C GLY A 21 -1.30 -3.46 -17.98
N LEU A 22 -0.76 -2.24 -17.81
CA LEU A 22 -0.42 -1.70 -16.50
C LEU A 22 -1.64 -1.07 -15.84
N VAL A 23 -1.83 -1.36 -14.56
CA VAL A 23 -2.91 -0.84 -13.71
C VAL A 23 -2.31 -0.09 -12.51
N ASP A 24 -2.74 1.15 -12.31
CA ASP A 24 -2.31 1.94 -11.15
C ASP A 24 -3.14 1.61 -9.92
N LEU A 25 -2.47 1.32 -8.80
CA LEU A 25 -3.08 1.00 -7.52
C LEU A 25 -2.76 2.09 -6.49
N ALA A 26 -3.75 2.47 -5.69
CA ALA A 26 -3.58 3.38 -4.57
C ALA A 26 -4.18 2.78 -3.29
N PHE A 27 -3.37 2.68 -2.23
CA PHE A 27 -3.78 2.20 -0.91
C PHE A 27 -3.67 3.33 0.12
N PHE A 28 -4.80 3.73 0.67
CA PHE A 28 -4.88 4.77 1.70
C PHE A 28 -4.59 4.19 3.08
N ASP A 29 -4.22 5.05 4.03
CA ASP A 29 -3.83 4.72 5.40
C ASP A 29 -4.79 3.71 6.09
N ASP A 30 -6.10 3.83 5.84
CA ASP A 30 -7.16 2.96 6.38
C ASP A 30 -7.13 1.53 5.83
N SER A 31 -6.52 1.29 4.66
CA SER A 31 -6.33 -0.06 4.12
C SER A 31 -4.98 -0.69 4.46
N HIS A 32 -4.05 0.04 5.10
CA HIS A 32 -2.67 -0.44 5.27
C HIS A 32 -2.57 -1.71 6.11
N ALA A 33 -3.37 -1.86 7.18
CA ALA A 33 -3.41 -3.09 7.97
C ALA A 33 -3.73 -4.34 7.10
N ALA A 34 -4.57 -4.15 6.07
CA ALA A 34 -5.03 -5.22 5.19
C ALA A 34 -4.12 -5.50 3.98
N CYS A 35 -3.11 -4.66 3.71
CA CYS A 35 -2.36 -4.77 2.45
C CYS A 35 -0.89 -4.36 2.50
N ALA A 36 -0.46 -3.48 3.40
CA ALA A 36 0.85 -2.84 3.31
C ALA A 36 1.99 -3.88 3.32
N HIS A 37 1.97 -4.81 4.28
CA HIS A 37 2.96 -5.87 4.34
C HIS A 37 3.03 -6.66 3.01
N THR A 38 1.90 -7.13 2.49
CA THR A 38 1.84 -7.86 1.22
C THR A 38 2.39 -7.03 0.06
N VAL A 39 1.96 -5.77 -0.07
CA VAL A 39 2.36 -4.88 -1.17
C VAL A 39 3.87 -4.64 -1.18
N PHE A 40 4.51 -4.52 -0.02
CA PHE A 40 5.96 -4.29 0.07
C PHE A 40 6.82 -5.55 -0.02
N HIS A 41 6.24 -6.75 0.20
CA HIS A 41 7.02 -7.99 0.33
C HIS A 41 6.62 -9.10 -0.66
N SER A 42 5.69 -8.83 -1.58
CA SER A 42 5.21 -9.83 -2.56
C SER A 42 5.41 -9.36 -4.00
N TRP A 43 5.83 -10.27 -4.87
CA TRP A 43 6.01 -10.02 -6.31
C TRP A 43 4.75 -10.28 -7.14
N LEU A 44 3.85 -11.13 -6.64
CA LEU A 44 2.59 -11.46 -7.30
C LEU A 44 1.45 -11.07 -6.37
N LEU A 45 0.55 -10.21 -6.84
CA LEU A 45 -0.52 -9.63 -6.03
C LEU A 45 -1.89 -10.02 -6.58
N LEU A 46 -2.79 -10.38 -5.67
CA LEU A 46 -4.23 -10.24 -5.87
C LEU A 46 -4.67 -9.02 -5.07
N VAL A 47 -5.40 -8.09 -5.72
CA VAL A 47 -5.84 -6.85 -5.08
C VAL A 47 -7.36 -6.75 -5.16
N ARG A 48 -8.00 -6.49 -4.02
CA ARG A 48 -9.42 -6.15 -3.94
C ARG A 48 -9.56 -4.66 -3.74
N GLY A 49 -10.44 -4.02 -4.49
CA GLY A 49 -10.64 -2.58 -4.40
C GLY A 49 -11.72 -2.05 -5.33
N VAL A 50 -11.87 -0.73 -5.32
CA VAL A 50 -12.82 -0.02 -6.19
C VAL A 50 -12.10 0.42 -7.46
N VAL A 51 -12.61 -0.01 -8.61
CA VAL A 51 -12.07 0.38 -9.92
C VAL A 51 -12.52 1.80 -10.28
N GLN A 52 -11.58 2.61 -10.74
CA GLN A 52 -11.78 3.95 -11.27
C GLN A 52 -11.38 3.96 -12.74
N ARG A 53 -12.27 4.40 -13.64
CA ARG A 53 -11.99 4.52 -15.07
C ARG A 53 -11.97 6.00 -15.47
N ARG A 54 -10.83 6.49 -15.97
CA ARG A 54 -10.68 7.86 -16.50
C ARG A 54 -10.45 7.85 -18.00
N GLY A 55 -11.45 7.35 -18.73
CA GLY A 55 -11.42 7.23 -20.19
C GLY A 55 -11.18 5.80 -20.69
N PRO A 56 -11.12 5.57 -22.01
CA PRO A 56 -11.19 4.22 -22.59
C PRO A 56 -10.03 3.30 -22.22
N ARG A 57 -8.87 3.84 -21.82
CA ARG A 57 -7.63 3.09 -21.54
C ARG A 57 -7.04 3.35 -20.15
N SER A 58 -7.62 4.25 -19.35
CA SER A 58 -7.11 4.54 -18.01
C SER A 58 -7.96 3.81 -16.98
N LEU A 59 -7.32 2.87 -16.29
CA LEU A 59 -7.89 2.13 -15.18
C LEU A 59 -6.96 2.26 -13.98
N SER A 60 -7.53 2.65 -12.84
CA SER A 60 -6.87 2.57 -11.55
C SER A 60 -7.75 1.87 -10.53
N VAL A 61 -7.16 1.41 -9.43
CA VAL A 61 -7.89 0.77 -8.34
C VAL A 61 -7.52 1.44 -7.03
N VAL A 62 -8.54 1.82 -6.27
CA VAL A 62 -8.38 2.16 -4.86
C VAL A 62 -8.42 0.84 -4.08
N GLY A 63 -7.26 0.39 -3.62
CA GLY A 63 -7.07 -0.90 -2.98
C GLY A 63 -7.53 -0.91 -1.52
N ALA A 64 -8.31 -1.94 -1.19
CA ALA A 64 -8.85 -2.21 0.14
C ALA A 64 -8.14 -3.39 0.84
N ALA A 65 -7.65 -4.36 0.08
CA ALA A 65 -6.89 -5.50 0.60
C ALA A 65 -5.96 -6.08 -0.48
N ALA A 66 -4.88 -6.73 -0.06
CA ALA A 66 -3.94 -7.40 -0.97
C ALA A 66 -3.45 -8.74 -0.41
N TRP A 67 -3.38 -9.75 -1.28
CA TRP A 67 -2.87 -11.08 -0.97
C TRP A 67 -1.70 -11.44 -1.88
N ASN A 68 -0.78 -12.26 -1.38
CA ASN A 68 0.26 -12.88 -2.18
C ASN A 68 -0.38 -13.95 -3.07
N LEU A 69 -0.41 -13.69 -4.38
CA LEU A 69 -1.06 -14.59 -5.33
C LEU A 69 -0.34 -15.94 -5.44
N ALA A 70 0.97 -16.01 -5.17
CA ALA A 70 1.69 -17.28 -5.13
C ALA A 70 1.20 -18.19 -4.00
N GLU A 71 0.93 -17.63 -2.82
CA GLU A 71 0.36 -18.37 -1.68
C GLU A 71 -1.06 -18.85 -1.99
N LEU A 72 -1.89 -18.01 -2.62
CA LEU A 72 -3.24 -18.40 -3.04
C LEU A 72 -3.21 -19.51 -4.09
N ALA A 73 -2.22 -19.52 -4.98
CA ALA A 73 -2.05 -20.58 -5.97
C ALA A 73 -1.71 -21.92 -5.29
N GLU A 74 -0.83 -21.91 -4.29
CA GLU A 74 -0.52 -23.11 -3.50
C GLU A 74 -1.71 -23.59 -2.66
N LEU A 75 -2.44 -22.66 -2.04
CA LEU A 75 -3.67 -22.97 -1.30
C LEU A 75 -4.72 -23.61 -2.21
N ARG A 76 -4.89 -23.09 -3.43
CA ARG A 76 -5.77 -23.69 -4.43
C ARG A 76 -5.35 -25.11 -4.79
N ARG A 77 -4.04 -25.35 -4.92
CA ARG A 77 -3.49 -26.66 -5.30
C ARG A 77 -3.74 -27.71 -4.23
N THR A 78 -3.70 -27.34 -2.95
CA THR A 78 -3.83 -28.28 -1.81
C THR A 78 -5.24 -28.36 -1.24
N GLY A 79 -6.00 -27.26 -1.24
CA GLY A 79 -7.31 -27.13 -0.62
C GLY A 79 -8.46 -26.77 -1.58
N GLY A 80 -8.17 -26.57 -2.87
CA GLY A 80 -9.19 -26.22 -3.86
C GLY A 80 -9.64 -24.76 -3.79
N LEU A 81 -10.70 -24.43 -4.55
CA LEU A 81 -11.22 -23.06 -4.62
C LEU A 81 -11.97 -22.64 -3.36
N ASP A 82 -12.59 -23.57 -2.63
CA ASP A 82 -13.32 -23.25 -1.40
C ASP A 82 -12.36 -22.72 -0.33
N ALA A 83 -11.20 -23.36 -0.15
CA ALA A 83 -10.16 -22.88 0.76
C ALA A 83 -9.64 -21.48 0.39
N VAL A 84 -9.53 -21.18 -0.92
CA VAL A 84 -9.19 -19.82 -1.38
C VAL A 84 -10.31 -18.85 -1.07
N ALA A 85 -11.58 -19.23 -1.31
CA ALA A 85 -12.72 -18.39 -1.03
C ALA A 85 -12.80 -18.03 0.47
N ASP A 86 -12.60 -19.01 1.35
CA ASP A 86 -12.52 -18.80 2.80
C ASP A 86 -11.39 -17.81 3.14
N ARG A 87 -10.19 -18.02 2.59
CA ARG A 87 -9.04 -17.12 2.80
C ARG A 87 -9.28 -15.69 2.29
N LEU A 88 -10.04 -15.52 1.22
CA LEU A 88 -10.41 -14.20 0.68
C LEU A 88 -11.58 -13.55 1.43
N ALA A 89 -12.41 -14.36 2.10
CA ALA A 89 -13.53 -13.93 2.91
C ALA A 89 -13.11 -13.54 4.34
N GLU A 90 -11.95 -14.03 4.82
CA GLU A 90 -11.32 -13.54 6.04
C GLU A 90 -11.18 -12.03 5.98
N GLU A 91 -11.98 -11.35 6.80
CA GLU A 91 -11.72 -9.96 7.11
C GLU A 91 -10.40 -9.93 7.87
N PRO A 92 -9.43 -9.10 7.45
CA PRO A 92 -8.31 -8.82 8.34
C PRO A 92 -8.94 -8.39 9.66
N PRO A 93 -8.43 -8.87 10.81
CA PRO A 93 -8.96 -8.46 12.08
C PRO A 93 -9.09 -6.94 12.01
N ALA A 94 -10.30 -6.44 12.27
CA ALA A 94 -10.42 -5.04 12.59
C ALA A 94 -9.43 -4.88 13.73
N GLU A 95 -8.25 -4.32 13.45
CA GLU A 95 -7.53 -3.68 14.51
C GLU A 95 -8.59 -2.75 15.06
N GLU A 96 -9.13 -3.11 16.23
CA GLU A 96 -9.78 -2.15 17.09
C GLU A 96 -8.94 -0.90 16.94
N THR A 97 -9.57 0.24 16.77
CA THR A 97 -8.87 1.52 16.88
C THR A 97 -8.38 1.71 18.33
N GLU A 98 -7.80 0.69 18.95
CA GLU A 98 -6.59 0.80 19.74
C GLU A 98 -5.61 1.65 18.92
N PRO A 99 -5.06 2.73 19.49
CA PRO A 99 -4.26 3.68 18.73
C PRO A 99 -2.98 2.98 18.27
N ALA A 100 -2.99 2.36 17.08
CA ALA A 100 -1.88 1.63 16.47
C ALA A 100 -1.07 0.89 17.55
N ALA A 101 -1.51 -0.30 17.97
CA ALA A 101 -0.85 -1.16 18.96
C ALA A 101 0.66 -0.94 19.01
N ASP A 102 1.13 -0.09 19.94
CA ASP A 102 2.56 0.21 20.13
C ASP A 102 3.34 0.35 18.80
N GLY A 103 2.66 0.90 17.79
CA GLY A 103 3.04 0.81 16.40
C GLY A 103 4.05 1.88 16.14
N ARG A 104 5.32 1.56 16.40
CA ARG A 104 6.55 2.36 16.19
C ARG A 104 6.28 3.63 15.39
N ARG A 105 5.83 4.69 16.06
CA ARG A 105 5.76 6.02 15.44
C ARG A 105 7.19 6.48 15.28
N ILE A 106 7.56 6.85 14.07
CA ILE A 106 8.90 7.37 13.83
C ILE A 106 8.89 8.82 14.31
N GLN A 107 9.49 9.03 15.47
CA GLN A 107 9.68 10.34 16.07
C GLN A 107 10.89 11.00 15.41
N LEU A 108 10.66 12.08 14.67
CA LEU A 108 11.74 12.87 14.12
C LEU A 108 12.30 13.81 15.21
N PRO A 109 13.61 14.14 15.17
CA PRO A 109 14.20 15.14 16.09
C PRO A 109 13.53 16.52 16.04
N THR A 110 12.78 16.80 14.97
CA THR A 110 11.98 18.02 14.77
C THR A 110 10.65 18.02 15.52
N GLY A 111 10.29 16.94 16.23
CA GLY A 111 9.03 16.80 16.96
C GLY A 111 7.83 16.34 16.12
N TYR A 112 8.07 15.91 14.88
CA TYR A 112 7.05 15.34 13.99
C TYR A 112 6.94 13.81 14.17
N GLU A 113 5.71 13.32 14.17
CA GLU A 113 5.39 11.89 14.15
C GLU A 113 5.10 11.42 12.73
N MET A 114 5.75 10.34 12.31
CA MET A 114 5.45 9.68 11.04
C MET A 114 4.84 8.30 11.26
N ASN A 115 4.00 7.87 10.32
CA ASN A 115 3.38 6.54 10.30
C ASN A 115 4.46 5.43 10.24
N PRO A 116 4.21 4.24 10.84
CA PRO A 116 5.20 3.15 10.96
C PRO A 116 5.83 2.67 9.64
N TRP A 117 5.13 2.86 8.52
CA TRP A 117 5.57 2.45 7.20
C TRP A 117 6.31 3.56 6.45
N SER A 118 6.76 4.60 7.16
CA SER A 118 7.35 5.80 6.56
C SER A 118 8.80 5.66 6.12
N ASP A 119 9.54 4.73 6.71
CA ASP A 119 10.93 4.41 6.40
C ASP A 119 11.08 3.22 5.45
N LEU A 120 9.96 2.58 5.06
CA LEU A 120 9.97 1.48 4.11
C LEU A 120 10.58 1.93 2.77
N GLN A 121 11.53 1.12 2.30
CA GLN A 121 12.08 1.24 0.96
C GLN A 121 11.36 0.29 0.01
N PRO A 122 11.21 0.67 -1.28
CA PRO A 122 10.67 -0.25 -2.27
C PRO A 122 11.57 -1.50 -2.36
N PRO A 123 10.99 -2.68 -2.61
CA PRO A 123 11.77 -3.90 -2.84
C PRO A 123 12.69 -3.73 -4.06
N GLY A 124 13.97 -4.07 -3.90
CA GLY A 124 15.02 -3.96 -4.92
C GLY A 124 16.28 -3.24 -4.43
N GLU A 125 17.38 -3.32 -5.20
CA GLU A 125 18.51 -2.40 -5.01
C GLU A 125 18.00 -0.98 -5.33
N GLY A 126 18.22 -0.04 -4.39
CA GLY A 126 17.75 1.32 -4.50
C GLY A 126 18.11 1.95 -5.85
N VAL A 127 17.23 2.81 -6.37
CA VAL A 127 17.43 3.51 -7.65
C VAL A 127 18.84 4.12 -7.65
N ALA A 128 19.69 3.71 -8.59
CA ALA A 128 21.00 4.30 -8.79
C ALA A 128 20.84 5.82 -8.76
N THR A 129 21.47 6.49 -7.79
CA THR A 129 21.37 7.93 -7.59
C THR A 129 22.05 8.64 -8.76
N GLY A 130 21.30 8.80 -9.85
CA GLY A 130 21.82 9.22 -11.15
C GLY A 130 20.83 10.11 -11.88
N ARG A 131 20.94 11.42 -11.59
CA ARG A 131 20.28 12.58 -12.23
C ARG A 131 18.78 12.77 -11.97
N LYS A 132 18.46 13.95 -11.42
CA LYS A 132 17.10 14.48 -11.24
C LYS A 132 16.37 14.54 -12.58
N LEU A 133 15.34 13.71 -12.76
CA LEU A 133 14.39 13.79 -13.89
C LEU A 133 13.06 14.46 -13.50
N TRP A 134 13.01 15.15 -12.35
CA TRP A 134 11.82 15.90 -11.95
C TRP A 134 12.09 17.41 -11.94
N HIS A 135 11.16 18.15 -12.51
CA HIS A 135 11.08 19.60 -12.38
C HIS A 135 10.33 19.96 -11.09
N GLN A 136 10.93 20.79 -10.26
CA GLN A 136 10.25 21.43 -9.14
C GLN A 136 9.95 22.88 -9.52
N SER A 137 8.67 23.26 -9.55
CA SER A 137 8.28 24.66 -9.73
C SER A 137 8.71 25.47 -8.49
N PRO A 138 9.27 26.68 -8.65
CA PRO A 138 9.48 27.58 -7.51
C PRO A 138 8.10 27.92 -6.94
N GLY A 139 7.87 27.65 -5.66
CA GLY A 139 6.62 28.02 -4.99
C GLY A 139 6.42 29.53 -5.05
N SER A 140 5.21 29.99 -5.35
CA SER A 140 4.84 31.39 -5.19
C SER A 140 4.87 31.78 -3.72
N ALA A 141 5.60 32.84 -3.39
CA ALA A 141 5.52 33.46 -2.07
C ALA A 141 4.12 34.08 -1.89
N GLY A 142 3.47 33.75 -0.78
CA GLY A 142 2.37 34.53 -0.21
C GLY A 142 2.88 35.50 0.82
#